data_AF-A0A0D0AIZ6-F1
#
_entry.id   AF-A0A0D0AIZ6-F1
#
_cell.length_a   1.000
_cell.length_b   1.000
_cell.length_c   1.000
_cell.angle_alpha   90.00
_cell.angle_beta   90.00
_cell.angle_gamma   90.00
#
_symmetry.space_group_name_H-M   'P 1'
#
loop_
_entity.id
_entity.type
_entity.pdbx_description
1 polymer ?
#
loop_
_entity_poly.entity_id
_entity_poly.type
_entity_poly.pdbx_seq_one_letter_code
_entity_poly.pdbx_strand_id
1 'polypeptide(L)'
;NVIHTNMERQFHELIVKPCDQLTVEQWKNLPQLIVFDGLDECIDIVSQEHLLFTIRKAKSLPSDFLICSRHKPHIWNAFSHEDFGIRVTRSSLVKTSEST
;
A
#
# COMPACT_ATOMS: atom_id res chain seq x y z
N ASN A 1 15.85 -15.05 9.92
CA ASN A 1 14.47 -15.15 9.41
C ASN A 1 13.97 -13.73 9.13
N VAL A 2 13.55 -13.42 7.90
CA VAL A 2 13.12 -12.07 7.50
C VAL A 2 11.89 -11.59 8.30
N ILE A 3 11.04 -12.53 8.74
CA ILE A 3 9.78 -12.27 9.47
C ILE A 3 10.02 -11.60 10.83
N HIS A 4 11.21 -11.77 11.43
CA HIS A 4 11.54 -11.15 12.72
C HIS A 4 12.34 -9.84 12.57
N THR A 5 12.42 -9.29 11.35
CA THR A 5 13.09 -8.01 11.10
C THR A 5 12.10 -6.85 11.17
N ASN A 6 12.58 -5.61 11.10
CA ASN A 6 11.68 -4.44 11.09
C ASN A 6 10.83 -4.40 9.80
N MET A 7 9.75 -3.63 9.83
CA MET A 7 8.78 -3.53 8.73
C MET A 7 9.44 -3.12 7.41
N GLU A 8 10.35 -2.15 7.44
CA GLU A 8 11.07 -1.67 6.26
C GLU A 8 11.86 -2.79 5.57
N ARG A 9 12.57 -3.60 6.36
CA ARG A 9 13.34 -4.73 5.84
C ARG A 9 12.44 -5.85 5.35
N GLN A 10 11.35 -6.12 6.04
CA GLN A 10 10.33 -7.07 5.57
C GLN A 10 9.76 -6.63 4.22
N PHE A 11 9.31 -5.39 4.11
CA PHE A 11 8.77 -4.82 2.88
C PHE A 11 9.78 -4.85 1.74
N HIS A 12 11.03 -4.46 2.02
CA HIS A 12 12.10 -4.51 1.02
C HIS A 12 12.36 -5.93 0.52
N GLU A 13 12.61 -6.88 1.42
CA GLU A 13 12.98 -8.25 1.01
C GLU A 13 11.82 -9.04 0.40
N LEU A 14 10.58 -8.76 0.80
CA LEU A 14 9.41 -9.53 0.39
C LEU A 14 8.65 -8.91 -0.79
N ILE A 15 8.72 -7.58 -0.96
CA ILE A 15 7.99 -6.87 -2.02
C ILE A 15 8.96 -6.24 -3.01
N VAL A 16 9.84 -5.32 -2.55
CA VAL A 16 10.69 -4.51 -3.45
C VAL A 16 11.72 -5.36 -4.19
N LYS A 17 12.44 -6.21 -3.47
CA LYS A 17 13.55 -6.99 -4.04
C LYS A 17 13.09 -8.03 -5.07
N PRO A 18 12.01 -8.82 -4.86
CA PRO A 18 11.48 -9.70 -5.90
C PRO A 18 11.04 -8.92 -7.14
N CYS A 19 10.46 -7.74 -6.93
CA CYS A 19 10.03 -6.82 -7.96
C CYS A 19 11.20 -6.26 -8.79
N ASP A 20 12.29 -5.85 -8.16
CA ASP A 20 13.49 -5.33 -8.82
C ASP A 20 14.26 -6.39 -9.61
N GLN A 21 14.05 -7.68 -9.31
CA GLN A 21 14.68 -8.79 -10.02
C GLN A 21 14.01 -9.13 -11.36
N LEU A 22 12.83 -8.57 -11.62
CA LEU A 22 12.08 -8.84 -12.84
C LEU A 22 12.55 -7.92 -13.98
N THR A 23 12.68 -8.48 -15.18
CA THR A 23 12.90 -7.68 -16.38
C THR A 23 11.66 -6.87 -16.74
N VAL A 24 11.82 -5.83 -17.55
CA VAL A 24 10.70 -5.02 -18.06
C VAL A 24 9.66 -5.88 -18.79
N GLU A 25 10.08 -6.92 -19.49
CA GLU A 25 9.20 -7.85 -20.21
C GLU A 25 8.42 -8.76 -19.26
N GLN A 26 9.07 -9.26 -18.20
CA GLN A 26 8.38 -10.04 -17.17
C GLN A 26 7.34 -9.20 -16.44
N TRP A 27 7.69 -7.95 -16.11
CA TRP A 27 6.78 -7.00 -15.50
C TRP A 27 5.51 -6.72 -16.30
N LYS A 28 5.63 -6.57 -17.63
CA LYS A 28 4.48 -6.35 -18.51
C LYS A 28 3.47 -7.50 -18.50
N ASN A 29 3.90 -8.70 -18.13
CA ASN A 29 3.07 -9.90 -18.08
C ASN A 29 2.47 -10.16 -16.68
N LEU A 30 2.78 -9.34 -15.68
CA LEU A 30 2.24 -9.47 -14.33
C LEU A 30 1.09 -8.48 -14.09
N PRO A 31 0.19 -8.79 -13.13
CA PRO A 31 -0.74 -7.80 -12.61
C PRO A 31 0.04 -6.57 -12.10
N GLN A 32 -0.25 -5.39 -12.64
CA GLN A 32 0.38 -4.13 -12.25
C GLN A 32 -0.30 -3.50 -11.02
N LEU A 33 -0.92 -4.33 -10.17
CA LEU A 33 -1.69 -3.90 -9.00
C LEU A 33 -1.28 -4.73 -7.79
N ILE A 34 -0.83 -4.05 -6.74
CA ILE A 34 -0.61 -4.64 -5.42
C ILE A 34 -1.73 -4.17 -4.50
N VAL A 35 -2.45 -5.13 -3.90
CA VAL A 35 -3.57 -4.85 -2.98
C VAL A 35 -3.12 -5.06 -1.54
N PHE A 36 -3.25 -4.03 -0.71
CA PHE A 36 -3.15 -4.10 0.74
C PHE A 36 -4.55 -3.99 1.33
N ASP A 37 -5.05 -5.07 1.92
CA ASP A 37 -6.35 -5.08 2.60
C ASP A 37 -6.18 -4.98 4.12
N GLY A 38 -7.14 -4.34 4.79
CA GLY A 38 -7.17 -4.22 6.24
C GLY A 38 -6.03 -3.39 6.85
N LEU A 39 -5.56 -2.32 6.20
CA LEU A 39 -4.49 -1.46 6.78
C LEU A 39 -4.83 -1.00 8.20
N ASP A 40 -6.10 -0.71 8.45
CA ASP A 40 -6.57 -0.24 9.76
C ASP A 40 -6.56 -1.33 10.87
N GLU A 41 -6.30 -2.59 10.52
CA GLU A 41 -6.15 -3.72 11.45
C GLU A 41 -4.72 -3.90 11.98
N CYS A 42 -3.77 -3.10 11.49
CA CYS A 42 -2.42 -3.06 12.07
C CYS A 42 -2.47 -2.68 13.57
N ILE A 43 -1.54 -3.26 14.34
CA ILE A 43 -1.50 -3.24 15.81
C ILE A 43 -1.68 -1.82 16.39
N ASP A 44 -1.03 -0.82 15.79
CA ASP A 44 -1.10 0.57 16.23
C ASP A 44 -1.05 1.57 15.06
N ILE A 45 -1.32 2.84 15.40
CA ILE A 45 -1.27 3.96 14.46
C ILE A 45 0.12 4.11 13.85
N VAL A 46 1.17 3.94 14.66
CA VAL A 46 2.56 4.09 14.23
C VAL A 46 2.88 3.10 13.12
N SER A 47 2.46 1.84 13.26
CA SER A 47 2.63 0.79 12.25
C SER A 47 1.89 1.13 10.95
N GLN A 48 0.70 1.72 11.04
CA GLN A 48 -0.08 2.14 9.88
C GLN A 48 0.62 3.27 9.11
N GLU A 49 1.06 4.30 9.82
CA GLU A 49 1.82 5.42 9.25
C GLU A 49 3.16 4.94 8.66
N HIS A 50 3.84 4.02 9.34
CA HIS A 50 5.11 3.46 8.89
C HIS A 50 4.96 2.63 7.62
N LEU A 51 3.89 1.83 7.50
CA LEU A 51 3.59 1.09 6.29
C LEU A 51 3.31 2.04 5.11
N LEU A 52 2.48 3.06 5.32
CA LEU A 52 2.21 4.09 4.30
C LEU A 52 3.48 4.84 3.89
N PHE A 53 4.35 5.18 4.85
CA PHE A 53 5.64 5.77 4.59
C PHE A 53 6.53 4.86 3.74
N THR A 54 6.54 3.55 4.03
CA THR A 54 7.35 2.57 3.32
C THR A 54 6.87 2.38 1.89
N ILE A 55 5.56 2.24 1.68
CA ILE A 55 4.94 2.18 0.35
C ILE A 55 5.30 3.42 -0.47
N ARG A 56 5.20 4.60 0.15
CA ARG A 56 5.57 5.87 -0.48
C ARG A 56 7.04 5.93 -0.92
N LYS A 57 7.95 5.25 -0.21
CA LYS A 57 9.37 5.18 -0.58
C LYS A 57 9.63 4.19 -1.71
N ALA A 58 8.72 3.25 -1.95
CA ALA A 58 8.83 2.25 -3.02
C ALA A 58 8.40 2.78 -4.41
N LYS A 59 8.73 4.04 -4.72
CA LYS A 59 8.39 4.69 -6.02
C LYS A 59 9.01 4.01 -7.24
N SER A 60 9.98 3.11 -7.04
CA SER A 60 10.63 2.34 -8.11
C SER A 60 9.76 1.22 -8.65
N LEU A 61 8.67 0.85 -7.97
CA LEU A 61 7.82 -0.25 -8.39
C LEU A 61 6.89 0.19 -9.55
N PRO A 62 6.84 -0.54 -10.68
CA PRO A 62 6.01 -0.18 -11.82
C PRO A 62 4.53 -0.56 -11.62
N SER A 63 4.06 -0.67 -10.38
CA SER A 63 2.71 -1.12 -10.02
C SER A 63 1.92 -0.03 -9.31
N ASP A 64 0.61 0.01 -9.57
CA ASP A 64 -0.32 0.76 -8.74
C ASP A 64 -0.56 0.03 -7.41
N PHE A 65 -0.85 0.78 -6.36
CA PHE A 65 -1.22 0.26 -5.05
C PHE A 65 -2.68 0.55 -4.75
N LEU A 66 -3.46 -0.48 -4.42
CA LEU A 66 -4.80 -0.33 -3.86
C LEU A 66 -4.75 -0.63 -2.38
N ILE A 67 -5.07 0.36 -1.55
CA ILE A 67 -5.06 0.22 -0.09
C ILE A 67 -6.50 0.28 0.40
N CYS A 68 -6.99 -0.83 0.93
CA CYS A 68 -8.32 -0.97 1.50
C CYS A 68 -8.23 -0.82 3.03
N SER A 69 -9.10 0.01 3.59
CA SER A 69 -9.20 0.22 5.03
C SER A 69 -10.55 0.80 5.44
N ARG A 70 -10.93 0.59 6.70
CA ARG A 70 -11.98 1.40 7.35
C ARG A 70 -11.49 2.84 7.53
N HIS A 71 -12.44 3.77 7.51
CA HIS A 71 -12.15 5.19 7.70
C HIS A 71 -11.44 5.46 9.03
N LYS A 72 -10.22 6.01 8.96
CA LYS A 72 -9.47 6.57 10.10
C LYS A 72 -8.80 7.89 9.68
N PRO A 73 -8.94 8.99 10.45
CA PRO A 73 -8.42 10.30 10.06
C PRO A 73 -6.92 10.36 9.74
N HIS A 74 -6.07 9.65 10.48
CA HIS A 74 -4.63 9.65 10.24
C HIS A 74 -4.23 8.94 8.94
N ILE A 75 -4.89 7.81 8.61
CA ILE A 75 -4.74 7.13 7.31
C ILE A 75 -5.12 8.10 6.19
N TRP A 76 -6.22 8.82 6.35
CA TRP A 76 -6.69 9.81 5.38
C TRP A 76 -5.69 10.95 5.17
N ASN A 77 -5.13 11.49 6.25
CA ASN A 77 -4.17 12.59 6.20
C ASN A 77 -2.85 12.17 5.54
N ALA A 78 -2.40 10.93 5.75
CA ALA A 78 -1.17 10.42 5.16
C ALA A 78 -1.21 10.43 3.61
N PHE A 79 -2.37 10.18 2.99
CA PHE A 79 -2.54 10.25 1.53
C PHE A 79 -2.60 11.67 0.96
N SER A 80 -2.63 12.70 1.81
CA SER A 80 -2.56 14.10 1.37
C SER A 80 -1.12 14.60 1.22
N HIS A 81 -0.13 13.75 1.51
CA HIS A 81 1.28 14.09 1.32
C HIS A 81 1.62 14.27 -0.17
N GLU A 82 2.47 15.26 -0.50
CA GLU A 82 2.85 15.62 -1.88
C GLU A 82 3.41 14.45 -2.71
N ASP A 83 4.17 13.56 -2.08
CA ASP A 83 4.67 12.32 -2.68
C ASP A 83 3.58 11.37 -3.21
N PHE A 84 2.35 11.46 -2.71
CA PHE A 84 1.17 10.77 -3.23
C PHE A 84 0.39 11.63 -4.25
N GLY A 85 0.66 12.94 -4.28
CA GLY A 85 -0.18 13.98 -4.87
C GLY A 85 -0.27 13.99 -6.40
N ILE A 86 0.44 13.11 -7.11
CA ILE A 86 0.37 13.07 -8.59
C ILE A 86 -0.58 11.96 -9.10
N ARG A 87 -0.84 10.89 -8.33
CA ARG A 87 -1.67 9.74 -8.79
C ARG A 87 -2.36 8.98 -7.64
N VAL A 88 -3.11 9.67 -6.77
CA VAL A 88 -3.99 8.98 -5.80
C VAL A 88 -5.45 9.31 -6.10
N THR A 89 -6.21 8.27 -6.45
CA THR A 89 -7.66 8.30 -6.50
C THR A 89 -8.21 7.69 -5.21
N ARG A 90 -9.21 8.34 -4.61
CA ARG A 90 -9.88 7.86 -3.40
C ARG A 90 -11.32 7.52 -3.73
N SER A 91 -11.80 6.40 -3.20
CA SER A 91 -13.20 5.99 -3.36
C SER A 91 -13.70 5.41 -2.05
N SER A 92 -14.92 5.78 -1.66
CA SER A 92 -15.60 5.23 -0.49
C SER A 92 -16.69 4.26 -0.94
N LEU A 93 -16.67 3.04 -0.42
CA LEU A 93 -17.78 2.11 -0.59
C LEU A 93 -18.87 2.47 0.40
N VAL A 94 -19.93 3.12 -0.08
CA VAL A 94 -21.15 3.34 0.71
C VAL A 94 -22.02 2.09 0.57
N LYS A 95 -22.43 1.48 1.68
CA LYS A 95 -23.50 0.48 1.63
C LYS A 95 -24.78 1.20 1.22
N THR A 96 -25.25 1.00 -0.01
CA THR A 96 -26.65 1.24 -0.33
C THR A 96 -27.46 0.22 0.46
N SER A 97 -28.11 0.67 1.53
CA SER A 97 -29.14 -0.12 2.18
C SER A 97 -30.29 -0.29 1.20
N GLU A 98 -30.50 -1.51 0.69
CA GLU A 98 -31.79 -1.86 0.13
C GLU A 98 -32.80 -1.87 1.28
N SER A 99 -33.66 -0.85 1.30
CA SER A 99 -34.83 -0.80 2.17
C SER A 99 -35.72 -2.00 1.83
N THR A 100 -35.88 -2.90 2.80
CA THR A 100 -36.81 -4.04 2.73
C THR A 100 -38.26 -3.55 2.76
#